data_AF-A0AAP8EYU7-F1
#
_entry.id   AF-A0AAP8EYU7-F1
#
_cell.length_a   1.000
_cell.length_b   1.000
_cell.length_c   1.000
_cell.angle_alpha   90.00
_cell.angle_beta   90.00
_cell.angle_gamma   90.00
#
_symmetry.space_group_name_H-M   'P 1'
#
loop_
_entity.id
_entity.type
_entity.pdbx_description
1 polymer ?
#
loop_
_entity_poly.entity_id
_entity_poly.type
_entity_poly.pdbx_seq_one_letter_code
_entity_poly.pdbx_strand_id
1 'polypeptide(L)'
;MGEIKMLKRPRNLKKMLILPCMCSITFYLGSQVMTHTEAAFIHETKVEASISTAIIFPKTVTTLKEQAEQHKKFIEHEYGTMKGKLKVTSIEEIKQAISVWQQGREKIVSEKEALQNVYTEIEAPYNQIQEELKVTKDESIQKVALYVNEGFQIIKEKRDYIEKEVSLKAIDEQIQALQQQLNVALEAEGQKKVEEQKKVEEQKKAEEQKKVEEQKKVEEQKKAEEQKKVEEQKKAEEQK
;
A
#
# COMPACT_ATOMS: atom_id res chain seq x y z
N MET A 1 -6.29 -104.52 50.23
CA MET A 1 -7.38 -104.44 49.23
C MET A 1 -6.77 -104.04 47.90
N GLY A 2 -6.97 -104.87 46.87
CA GLY A 2 -7.01 -104.45 45.46
C GLY A 2 -5.69 -104.32 44.70
N GLU A 3 -5.17 -105.44 44.20
CA GLU A 3 -4.22 -105.47 43.07
C GLU A 3 -4.90 -105.10 41.73
N ILE A 4 -4.14 -104.36 40.93
CA ILE A 4 -3.98 -104.37 39.46
C ILE A 4 -5.13 -104.96 38.63
N LYS A 5 -5.73 -104.11 37.78
CA LYS A 5 -6.34 -104.53 36.51
C LYS A 5 -5.84 -103.63 35.36
N MET A 6 -4.96 -104.20 34.54
CA MET A 6 -4.71 -103.76 33.17
C MET A 6 -5.56 -104.60 32.21
N LEU A 7 -6.15 -103.92 31.21
CA LEU A 7 -6.18 -104.30 29.77
C LEU A 7 -7.50 -103.87 29.10
N LYS A 8 -7.36 -103.05 28.05
CA LYS A 8 -7.87 -103.33 26.69
C LYS A 8 -7.49 -102.20 25.70
N ARG A 9 -6.64 -102.53 24.72
CA ARG A 9 -6.58 -101.87 23.38
C ARG A 9 -7.84 -102.31 22.59
N PRO A 10 -8.39 -101.53 21.62
CA PRO A 10 -7.68 -101.27 20.35
C PRO A 10 -8.10 -99.99 19.57
N ARG A 11 -7.30 -99.58 18.58
CA ARG A 11 -7.72 -99.46 17.16
C ARG A 11 -6.63 -98.82 16.29
N ASN A 12 -6.45 -99.46 15.14
CA ASN A 12 -5.51 -99.13 14.08
C ASN A 12 -5.81 -97.76 13.46
N LEU A 13 -4.83 -96.86 13.44
CA LEU A 13 -4.78 -95.75 12.49
C LEU A 13 -3.52 -95.91 11.64
N LYS A 14 -3.75 -96.13 10.34
CA LYS A 14 -2.70 -96.20 9.32
C LYS A 14 -1.94 -94.88 9.34
N LYS A 15 -0.63 -94.93 9.62
CA LYS A 15 0.27 -93.78 9.49
C LYS A 15 0.44 -93.47 7.99
N MET A 16 -0.38 -92.59 7.44
CA MET A 16 -0.04 -91.90 6.20
C MET A 16 0.56 -90.56 6.60
N LEU A 17 1.88 -90.55 6.83
CA LEU A 17 2.66 -89.34 7.04
C LEU A 17 2.69 -88.57 5.71
N ILE A 18 1.75 -87.66 5.52
CA ILE A 18 1.91 -86.57 4.55
C ILE A 18 2.96 -85.65 5.18
N LEU A 19 4.22 -85.84 4.79
CA LEU A 19 5.33 -84.98 5.20
C LEU A 19 5.10 -83.60 4.58
N PRO A 20 4.71 -82.56 5.34
CA PRO A 20 4.68 -81.22 4.80
C PRO A 20 6.13 -80.85 4.50
N CYS A 21 6.41 -80.50 3.25
CA CYS A 21 7.75 -80.13 2.81
C CYS A 21 8.37 -79.10 3.79
N MET A 22 9.53 -79.43 4.35
CA MET A 22 10.29 -78.57 5.28
C MET A 22 10.59 -77.17 4.72
N CYS A 23 10.46 -76.98 3.40
CA CYS A 23 10.62 -75.68 2.75
C CYS A 23 9.49 -74.70 3.09
N SER A 24 8.29 -75.19 3.41
CA SER A 24 7.13 -74.32 3.70
C SER A 24 7.13 -73.78 5.13
N ILE A 25 7.66 -74.58 6.07
CA ILE A 25 7.72 -74.22 7.50
C ILE A 25 8.82 -73.18 7.75
N THR A 26 9.94 -73.26 7.03
CA THR A 26 11.05 -72.29 7.13
C THR A 26 10.69 -70.93 6.52
N PHE A 27 9.91 -70.89 5.44
CA PHE A 27 9.40 -69.63 4.88
C PHE A 27 8.35 -68.97 5.78
N TYR A 28 7.45 -69.75 6.39
CA TYR A 28 6.41 -69.23 7.29
C TYR A 28 7.00 -68.73 8.64
N LEU A 29 7.98 -69.44 9.19
CA LEU A 29 8.72 -68.95 10.37
C LEU A 29 9.63 -67.76 10.00
N GLY A 30 10.24 -67.75 8.82
CA GLY A 30 11.02 -66.62 8.34
C GLY A 30 10.22 -65.33 8.15
N SER A 31 8.94 -65.44 7.75
CA SER A 31 8.04 -64.29 7.61
C SER A 31 7.50 -63.76 8.94
N GLN A 32 7.51 -64.55 10.01
CA GLN A 32 7.26 -64.06 11.38
C GLN A 32 8.50 -63.50 12.08
N VAL A 33 9.70 -63.87 11.62
CA VAL A 33 10.97 -63.36 12.19
C VAL A 33 11.45 -62.09 11.46
N MET A 34 11.01 -61.84 10.22
CA MET A 34 11.36 -60.63 9.44
C MET A 34 10.46 -59.40 9.66
N THR A 35 9.56 -59.40 10.65
CA THR A 35 8.83 -58.17 11.03
C THR A 35 9.44 -57.45 12.23
N HIS A 36 10.55 -57.96 12.77
CA HIS A 36 11.27 -57.36 13.89
C HIS A 36 12.76 -57.18 13.58
N THR A 37 13.09 -56.52 12.47
CA THR A 37 14.26 -55.63 12.47
C THR A 37 13.88 -54.37 13.23
N GLU A 38 13.70 -54.51 14.54
CA GLU A 38 13.75 -53.38 15.45
C GLU A 38 15.22 -52.97 15.49
N ALA A 39 15.54 -51.85 14.85
CA ALA A 39 16.84 -51.24 14.99
C ALA A 39 17.05 -50.99 16.49
N ALA A 40 18.00 -51.71 17.09
CA ALA A 40 18.48 -51.39 18.43
C ALA A 40 19.18 -50.02 18.34
N PHE A 41 18.38 -48.95 18.44
CA PHE A 41 18.88 -47.62 18.69
C PHE A 41 19.51 -47.67 20.08
N ILE A 42 20.84 -47.77 20.07
CA ILE A 42 21.72 -47.49 21.20
C ILE A 42 21.16 -46.27 21.90
N HIS A 43 20.72 -46.46 23.15
CA HIS A 43 20.21 -45.46 24.10
C HIS A 43 19.55 -44.25 23.43
N GLU A 44 18.24 -44.09 23.62
CA GLU A 44 17.65 -42.77 23.68
C GLU A 44 18.44 -41.93 24.70
N THR A 45 19.54 -41.34 24.24
CA THR A 45 19.87 -39.99 24.60
C THR A 45 18.66 -39.27 24.04
N LYS A 46 17.65 -39.11 24.91
CA LYS A 46 16.63 -38.10 24.76
C LYS A 46 17.41 -36.79 24.80
N VAL A 47 18.13 -36.50 23.72
CA VAL A 47 18.37 -35.14 23.32
C VAL A 47 16.95 -34.72 23.07
N GLU A 48 16.34 -34.09 24.07
CA GLU A 48 15.39 -33.02 23.80
C GLU A 48 16.19 -32.05 22.94
N ALA A 49 16.34 -32.39 21.66
CA ALA A 49 16.41 -31.41 20.64
C ALA A 49 15.03 -30.78 20.75
N SER A 50 14.91 -29.81 21.66
CA SER A 50 14.31 -28.56 21.28
C SER A 50 15.03 -28.20 19.98
N ILE A 51 14.53 -28.72 18.86
CA ILE A 51 14.91 -28.25 17.55
C ILE A 51 14.38 -26.83 17.63
N SER A 52 15.27 -25.92 18.08
CA SER A 52 14.97 -24.51 18.25
C SER A 52 14.30 -24.12 16.95
N THR A 53 13.04 -23.75 17.09
CA THR A 53 12.13 -23.42 16.00
C THR A 53 12.86 -22.47 15.06
N ALA A 54 13.04 -22.93 13.82
CA ALA A 54 13.77 -22.31 12.71
C ALA A 54 14.35 -20.92 13.00
N ILE A 55 15.60 -20.89 13.47
CA ILE A 55 16.43 -19.69 13.49
C ILE A 55 16.48 -19.17 12.04
N ILE A 56 16.02 -17.93 11.81
CA ILE A 56 15.93 -17.34 10.47
C ILE A 56 17.25 -17.47 9.70
N PHE A 57 17.20 -17.89 8.44
CA PHE A 57 18.42 -18.08 7.65
C PHE A 57 19.07 -16.73 7.33
N PRO A 58 20.42 -16.63 7.30
CA PRO A 58 21.13 -15.39 6.96
C PRO A 58 20.69 -14.80 5.61
N LYS A 59 20.37 -15.65 4.63
CA LYS A 59 19.84 -15.21 3.33
C LYS A 59 18.54 -14.44 3.47
N THR A 60 17.63 -14.91 4.33
CA THR A 60 16.35 -14.23 4.59
C THR A 60 16.59 -12.85 5.21
N VAL A 61 17.53 -12.74 6.16
CA VAL A 61 17.91 -11.44 6.74
C VAL A 61 18.44 -10.49 5.67
N THR A 62 19.28 -10.97 4.75
CA THR A 62 19.76 -10.18 3.61
C THR A 62 18.61 -9.71 2.72
N THR A 63 17.67 -10.59 2.38
CA THR A 63 16.48 -10.24 1.59
C THR A 63 15.66 -9.14 2.28
N LEU A 64 15.41 -9.26 3.59
CA LEU A 64 14.67 -8.26 4.36
C LEU A 64 15.40 -6.92 4.40
N LYS A 65 16.74 -6.92 4.53
CA LYS A 65 17.56 -5.69 4.45
C LYS A 65 17.42 -5.00 3.08
N GLU A 66 17.44 -5.78 2.00
CA GLU A 66 17.28 -5.27 0.63
C GLU A 66 15.88 -4.71 0.40
N GLN A 67 14.83 -5.41 0.85
CA GLN A 67 13.45 -4.92 0.78
C GLN A 67 13.27 -3.61 1.55
N ALA A 68 13.79 -3.54 2.79
CA ALA A 68 13.72 -2.32 3.58
C ALA A 68 14.42 -1.13 2.89
N GLU A 69 15.57 -1.38 2.24
CA GLU A 69 16.27 -0.35 1.46
C GLU A 69 15.49 0.08 0.21
N GLN A 70 14.82 -0.86 -0.48
CA GLN A 70 13.99 -0.56 -1.63
C GLN A 70 12.79 0.31 -1.25
N HIS A 71 12.04 -0.07 -0.21
CA HIS A 71 10.91 0.72 0.31
C HIS A 71 11.37 2.11 0.75
N LYS A 72 12.48 2.21 1.48
CA LYS A 72 13.08 3.50 1.87
C LYS A 72 13.34 4.40 0.66
N LYS A 73 14.07 3.90 -0.34
CA LYS A 73 14.42 4.67 -1.55
C LYS A 73 13.18 5.11 -2.33
N PHE A 74 12.19 4.25 -2.44
CA PHE A 74 10.94 4.57 -3.12
C PHE A 74 10.21 5.73 -2.41
N ILE A 75 10.07 5.66 -1.09
CA ILE A 75 9.43 6.70 -0.29
C ILE A 75 10.18 8.03 -0.43
N GLU A 76 11.51 8.03 -0.33
CA GLU A 76 12.34 9.23 -0.51
C GLU A 76 12.15 9.85 -1.90
N HIS A 77 12.11 9.02 -2.94
CA HIS A 77 11.94 9.46 -4.32
C HIS A 77 10.56 10.09 -4.56
N GLU A 78 9.47 9.42 -4.15
CA GLU A 78 8.12 9.95 -4.31
C GLU A 78 7.95 11.25 -3.49
N TYR A 79 8.46 11.29 -2.26
CA TYR A 79 8.39 12.49 -1.43
C TYR A 79 9.17 13.66 -2.02
N GLY A 80 10.37 13.41 -2.57
CA GLY A 80 11.13 14.41 -3.31
C GLY A 80 10.41 14.92 -4.56
N THR A 81 9.75 14.02 -5.30
CA THR A 81 8.97 14.36 -6.49
C THR A 81 7.80 15.27 -6.17
N MET A 82 7.06 14.98 -5.09
CA MET A 82 5.97 15.83 -4.61
C MET A 82 6.47 17.23 -4.23
N LYS A 83 7.57 17.32 -3.48
CA LYS A 83 8.19 18.61 -3.11
C LYS A 83 8.58 19.46 -4.33
N GLY A 84 8.96 18.83 -5.43
CA GLY A 84 9.24 19.52 -6.70
C GLY A 84 8.04 20.26 -7.30
N LYS A 85 6.80 19.88 -6.93
CA LYS A 85 5.54 20.45 -7.45
C LYS A 85 4.96 21.58 -6.60
N LEU A 86 5.71 22.12 -5.64
CA LEU A 86 5.24 23.21 -4.76
C LEU A 86 5.18 24.58 -5.44
N LYS A 87 5.96 24.80 -6.51
CA LYS A 87 5.96 26.06 -7.24
C LYS A 87 4.79 26.05 -8.23
N VAL A 88 3.71 26.70 -7.85
CA VAL A 88 2.47 26.79 -8.64
C VAL A 88 2.16 28.26 -8.92
N THR A 89 1.81 28.57 -10.16
CA THR A 89 1.56 29.93 -10.65
C THR A 89 0.18 30.09 -11.29
N SER A 90 -0.47 28.99 -11.69
CA SER A 90 -1.81 28.95 -12.28
C SER A 90 -2.76 28.03 -11.52
N ILE A 91 -4.06 28.21 -11.72
CA ILE A 91 -5.11 27.37 -11.13
C ILE A 91 -4.97 25.92 -11.59
N GLU A 92 -4.63 25.70 -12.87
CA GLU A 92 -4.38 24.38 -13.45
C GLU A 92 -3.17 23.71 -12.80
N GLU A 93 -2.08 24.44 -12.59
CA GLU A 93 -0.89 23.95 -11.88
C GLU A 93 -1.20 23.58 -10.42
N ILE A 94 -2.02 24.37 -9.72
CA ILE A 94 -2.46 24.06 -8.35
C ILE A 94 -3.27 22.75 -8.33
N LYS A 95 -4.24 22.58 -9.25
CA LYS A 95 -5.04 21.34 -9.36
C LYS A 95 -4.15 20.11 -9.64
N GLN A 96 -3.21 20.25 -10.56
CA GLN A 96 -2.25 19.20 -10.86
C GLN A 96 -1.37 18.88 -9.65
N ALA A 97 -0.87 19.89 -8.93
CA ALA A 97 -0.10 19.70 -7.72
C ALA A 97 -0.91 18.94 -6.65
N ILE A 98 -2.16 19.32 -6.40
CA ILE A 98 -3.04 18.61 -5.44
C ILE A 98 -3.16 17.13 -5.82
N SER A 99 -3.44 16.82 -7.10
CA SER A 99 -3.56 15.44 -7.57
C SER A 99 -2.27 14.64 -7.37
N VAL A 100 -1.12 15.23 -7.70
CA VAL A 100 0.19 14.59 -7.49
C VAL A 100 0.45 14.33 -6.02
N TRP A 101 0.15 15.29 -5.14
CA TRP A 101 0.36 15.16 -3.70
C TRP A 101 -0.58 14.11 -3.08
N GLN A 102 -1.84 14.05 -3.49
CA GLN A 102 -2.78 13.03 -3.03
C GLN A 102 -2.34 11.62 -3.46
N GLN A 103 -1.98 11.44 -4.73
CA GLN A 103 -1.52 10.15 -5.23
C GLN A 103 -0.19 9.73 -4.58
N GLY A 104 0.76 10.65 -4.44
CA GLY A 104 2.04 10.37 -3.79
C GLY A 104 1.87 10.04 -2.31
N ARG A 105 0.92 10.67 -1.61
CA ARG A 105 0.55 10.31 -0.23
C ARG A 105 0.09 8.87 -0.13
N GLU A 106 -0.83 8.43 -0.99
CA GLU A 106 -1.35 7.06 -0.98
C GLU A 106 -0.22 6.04 -1.16
N LYS A 107 0.66 6.27 -2.15
CA LYS A 107 1.84 5.43 -2.37
C LYS A 107 2.77 5.40 -1.15
N ILE A 108 3.04 6.54 -0.54
CA ILE A 108 3.91 6.61 0.65
C ILE A 108 3.28 5.86 1.82
N VAL A 109 1.96 5.93 2.00
CA VAL A 109 1.26 5.17 3.06
C VAL A 109 1.42 3.68 2.84
N SER A 110 1.16 3.17 1.62
CA SER A 110 1.31 1.74 1.33
C SER A 110 2.74 1.25 1.51
N GLU A 111 3.72 2.07 1.12
CA GLU A 111 5.14 1.70 1.21
C GLU A 111 5.68 1.79 2.65
N LYS A 112 5.17 2.75 3.46
CA LYS A 112 5.44 2.78 4.89
C LYS A 112 4.88 1.54 5.59
N GLU A 113 3.69 1.10 5.21
CA GLU A 113 3.09 -0.15 5.73
C GLU A 113 3.94 -1.37 5.33
N ALA A 114 4.36 -1.45 4.06
CA ALA A 114 5.25 -2.51 3.60
C ALA A 114 6.60 -2.52 4.36
N LEU A 115 7.21 -1.36 4.58
CA LEU A 115 8.43 -1.24 5.39
C LEU A 115 8.21 -1.66 6.85
N GLN A 116 7.05 -1.32 7.42
CA GLN A 116 6.68 -1.76 8.76
C GLN A 116 6.49 -3.28 8.83
N ASN A 117 5.92 -3.90 7.79
CA ASN A 117 5.80 -5.35 7.69
C ASN A 117 7.18 -6.02 7.68
N VAL A 118 8.12 -5.51 6.88
CA VAL A 118 9.53 -5.98 6.88
C VAL A 118 10.16 -5.87 8.26
N TYR A 119 9.91 -4.78 9.00
CA TYR A 119 10.35 -4.62 10.39
C TYR A 119 9.75 -5.70 11.30
N THR A 120 8.44 -5.96 11.22
CA THR A 120 7.78 -6.98 12.05
C THR A 120 8.25 -8.39 11.73
N GLU A 121 8.58 -8.68 10.46
CA GLU A 121 9.10 -9.98 10.03
C GLU A 121 10.46 -10.30 10.64
N ILE A 122 11.34 -9.31 10.79
CA ILE A 122 12.66 -9.49 11.45
C ILE A 122 12.57 -9.41 12.98
N GLU A 123 11.53 -8.80 13.54
CA GLU A 123 11.37 -8.60 14.99
C GLU A 123 11.15 -9.90 15.76
N ALA A 124 10.32 -10.80 15.24
CA ALA A 124 10.07 -12.11 15.86
C ALA A 124 11.35 -12.97 16.03
N PRO A 125 12.15 -13.23 14.96
CA PRO A 125 13.38 -14.01 15.10
C PRO A 125 14.45 -13.27 15.92
N TYR A 126 14.48 -11.94 15.86
CA TYR A 126 15.35 -11.14 16.74
C TYR A 126 15.03 -11.42 18.21
N ASN A 127 13.76 -11.27 18.62
CA ASN A 127 13.34 -11.49 20.01
C ASN A 127 13.59 -12.94 20.46
N GLN A 128 13.33 -13.93 19.60
CA GLN A 128 13.61 -15.33 19.91
C GLN A 128 15.10 -15.56 20.19
N ILE A 129 15.98 -15.06 19.34
CA ILE A 129 17.43 -15.19 19.53
C ILE A 129 17.90 -14.48 20.81
N GLN A 130 17.33 -13.32 21.14
CA GLN A 130 17.66 -12.64 22.39
C GLN A 130 17.34 -13.48 23.63
N GLU A 131 16.25 -14.26 23.62
CA GLU A 131 15.93 -15.18 24.71
C GLU A 131 16.86 -16.39 24.74
N GLU A 132 17.18 -16.97 23.58
CA GLU A 132 18.09 -18.13 23.49
C GLU A 132 19.52 -17.81 23.97
N LEU A 133 20.01 -16.60 23.69
CA LEU A 133 21.32 -16.12 24.15
C LEU A 133 21.42 -15.99 25.68
N LYS A 134 20.30 -15.88 26.41
CA LYS A 134 20.32 -15.85 27.88
C LYS A 134 20.62 -17.21 28.47
N VAL A 135 20.27 -18.28 27.76
CA VAL A 135 20.32 -19.67 28.26
C VAL A 135 21.54 -20.41 27.70
N THR A 136 21.94 -20.11 26.46
CA THR A 136 22.90 -20.92 25.71
C THR A 136 24.16 -20.13 25.35
N LYS A 137 25.35 -20.76 25.49
CA LYS A 137 26.66 -20.21 25.10
C LYS A 137 27.21 -20.82 23.80
N ASP A 138 26.34 -21.41 23.00
CA ASP A 138 26.71 -22.09 21.77
C ASP A 138 27.27 -21.09 20.73
N GLU A 139 28.45 -21.39 20.19
CA GLU A 139 29.16 -20.51 19.26
C GLU A 139 28.41 -20.34 17.92
N SER A 140 27.65 -21.36 17.49
CA SER A 140 26.85 -21.28 16.27
C SER A 140 25.64 -20.36 16.45
N ILE A 141 24.95 -20.43 17.60
CA ILE A 141 23.85 -19.52 17.93
C ILE A 141 24.36 -18.08 18.03
N GLN A 142 25.53 -17.85 18.66
CA GLN A 142 26.15 -16.53 18.71
C GLN A 142 26.44 -15.96 17.32
N LYS A 143 26.97 -16.79 16.40
CA LYS A 143 27.20 -16.35 15.01
C LYS A 143 25.91 -15.95 14.33
N VAL A 144 24.83 -16.74 14.46
CA VAL A 144 23.54 -16.37 13.86
C VAL A 144 22.96 -15.11 14.47
N ALA A 145 23.10 -14.94 15.79
CA ALA A 145 22.64 -13.75 16.48
C ALA A 145 23.29 -12.47 15.97
N LEU A 146 24.58 -12.49 15.65
CA LEU A 146 25.25 -11.32 15.06
C LEU A 146 24.56 -10.89 13.76
N TYR A 147 24.26 -11.84 12.86
CA TYR A 147 23.59 -11.53 11.59
C TYR A 147 22.16 -10.99 11.79
N VAL A 148 21.38 -11.61 12.67
CA VAL A 148 19.99 -11.19 12.92
C VAL A 148 19.95 -9.82 13.61
N ASN A 149 20.84 -9.59 14.57
CA ASN A 149 20.93 -8.30 15.27
C ASN A 149 21.33 -7.18 14.31
N GLU A 150 22.35 -7.41 13.47
CA GLU A 150 22.76 -6.45 12.45
C GLU A 150 21.60 -6.12 11.50
N GLY A 151 20.91 -7.15 10.99
CA GLY A 151 19.76 -6.98 10.11
C GLY A 151 18.62 -6.21 10.76
N PHE A 152 18.26 -6.58 12.00
CA PHE A 152 17.21 -5.90 12.77
C PHE A 152 17.53 -4.42 12.97
N GLN A 153 18.76 -4.08 13.41
CA GLN A 153 19.14 -2.68 13.61
C GLN A 153 19.10 -1.88 12.30
N ILE A 154 19.63 -2.43 11.21
CA ILE A 154 19.61 -1.78 9.90
C ILE A 154 18.18 -1.50 9.43
N ILE A 155 17.27 -2.48 9.56
CA ILE A 155 15.87 -2.34 9.14
C ILE A 155 15.17 -1.30 10.05
N LYS A 156 15.38 -1.38 11.36
CA LYS A 156 14.84 -0.44 12.34
C LYS A 156 15.28 1.00 12.04
N GLU A 157 16.58 1.23 11.81
CA GLU A 157 17.12 2.54 11.48
C GLU A 157 16.46 3.13 10.23
N LYS A 158 16.24 2.33 9.19
CA LYS A 158 15.55 2.79 7.97
C LYS A 158 14.11 3.19 8.25
N ARG A 159 13.38 2.36 9.00
CA ARG A 159 11.99 2.64 9.38
C ARG A 159 11.88 3.91 10.22
N ASP A 160 12.73 4.05 11.24
CA ASP A 160 12.73 5.20 12.15
C ASP A 160 13.15 6.49 11.41
N TYR A 161 14.11 6.40 10.49
CA TYR A 161 14.47 7.50 9.61
C TYR A 161 13.29 7.96 8.74
N ILE A 162 12.59 7.02 8.09
CA ILE A 162 11.43 7.36 7.24
C ILE A 162 10.29 7.97 8.05
N GLU A 163 10.05 7.46 9.26
CA GLU A 163 9.02 8.03 10.13
C GLU A 163 9.32 9.47 10.53
N LYS A 164 10.60 9.78 10.75
CA LYS A 164 11.06 11.13 11.07
C LYS A 164 11.05 12.08 9.86
N GLU A 165 11.63 11.66 8.74
CA GLU A 165 11.87 12.55 7.58
C GLU A 165 10.63 12.72 6.69
N VAL A 166 9.74 11.73 6.66
CA VAL A 166 8.55 11.72 5.79
C VAL A 166 7.29 11.67 6.66
N SER A 167 6.91 12.82 7.22
CA SER A 167 5.71 12.94 8.05
C SER A 167 4.43 12.96 7.20
N LEU A 168 3.53 11.99 7.41
CA LEU A 168 2.21 11.97 6.78
C LEU A 168 1.37 13.20 7.14
N LYS A 169 1.51 13.69 8.38
CA LYS A 169 0.84 14.90 8.84
C LYS A 169 1.30 16.12 8.05
N ALA A 170 2.60 16.27 7.82
CA ALA A 170 3.13 17.38 7.01
C ALA A 170 2.66 17.30 5.55
N ILE A 171 2.50 16.08 5.01
CA ILE A 171 1.91 15.88 3.67
C ILE A 171 0.45 16.33 3.66
N ASP A 172 -0.33 15.96 4.67
CA ASP A 172 -1.75 16.36 4.81
C ASP A 172 -1.91 17.87 4.94
N GLU A 173 -1.09 18.51 5.79
CA GLU A 173 -1.05 19.96 5.95
C GLU A 173 -0.71 20.66 4.63
N GLN A 174 0.21 20.10 3.84
CA GLN A 174 0.58 20.66 2.53
C GLN A 174 -0.52 20.50 1.48
N ILE A 175 -1.21 19.35 1.45
CA ILE A 175 -2.38 19.15 0.57
C ILE A 175 -3.48 20.17 0.93
N GLN A 176 -3.75 20.34 2.22
CA GLN A 176 -4.72 21.32 2.69
C GLN A 176 -4.33 22.76 2.31
N ALA A 177 -3.04 23.11 2.43
CA ALA A 177 -2.55 24.42 2.01
C ALA A 177 -2.76 24.66 0.51
N LEU A 178 -2.48 23.66 -0.34
CA LEU A 178 -2.73 23.75 -1.79
C LEU A 178 -4.23 23.89 -2.10
N GLN A 179 -5.10 23.17 -1.39
CA GLN A 179 -6.55 23.30 -1.53
C GLN A 179 -7.04 24.70 -1.14
N GLN A 180 -6.50 25.29 -0.07
CA GLN A 180 -6.80 26.66 0.30
C GLN A 180 -6.34 27.67 -0.76
N GLN A 181 -5.12 27.50 -1.28
CA GLN A 181 -4.61 28.33 -2.39
C GLN A 181 -5.52 28.23 -3.63
N LEU A 182 -6.00 27.02 -3.95
CA LEU A 182 -6.93 26.81 -5.06
C LEU A 182 -8.24 27.59 -4.87
N ASN A 183 -8.83 27.51 -3.68
CA ASN A 183 -10.09 28.19 -3.37
C ASN A 183 -9.94 29.71 -3.51
N VAL A 184 -8.88 30.28 -2.94
CA VAL A 184 -8.58 31.72 -3.04
C VAL A 184 -8.37 32.14 -4.50
N ALA A 185 -7.65 31.36 -5.29
CA ALA A 185 -7.41 31.65 -6.70
C ALA A 185 -8.72 31.63 -7.52
N LEU A 186 -9.61 30.67 -7.25
CA LEU A 186 -10.92 30.58 -7.90
C LEU A 186 -11.85 31.74 -7.53
N GLU A 187 -11.86 32.15 -6.25
CA GLU A 187 -12.64 33.31 -5.80
C GLU A 187 -12.15 34.61 -6.48
N ALA A 188 -10.84 34.81 -6.57
CA ALA A 188 -10.25 35.96 -7.24
C ALA A 188 -10.57 35.99 -8.74
N GLU A 189 -10.56 34.83 -9.41
CA GLU A 189 -10.94 34.73 -10.82
C GLU A 189 -12.45 35.00 -11.02
N GLY A 190 -13.29 34.49 -10.11
CA GLY A 190 -14.73 34.74 -10.11
C GLY A 190 -15.05 36.23 -9.93
N GLN A 191 -14.38 36.91 -9.00
CA GLN A 191 -14.53 38.35 -8.80
C GLN A 191 -14.09 39.17 -10.02
N LYS A 192 -12.95 38.82 -10.63
CA LYS A 192 -12.49 39.48 -11.87
C LYS A 192 -13.48 39.32 -13.01
N LYS A 193 -14.03 38.12 -13.20
CA LYS A 193 -15.06 37.87 -14.23
C LYS A 193 -16.31 38.71 -14.02
N VAL A 194 -16.75 38.89 -12.76
CA VAL A 194 -17.89 39.75 -12.43
C VAL A 194 -17.57 41.24 -12.66
N GLU A 195 -16.37 41.67 -12.33
CA GLU A 195 -15.94 43.06 -12.50
C GLU A 195 -15.72 43.42 -13.99
N GLU A 196 -15.20 42.48 -14.78
CA GLU A 196 -15.04 42.62 -16.22
C GLU A 196 -16.39 42.63 -16.94
N GLN A 197 -17.35 41.79 -16.52
CA GLN A 197 -18.73 41.87 -17.00
C GLN A 197 -19.39 43.21 -16.66
N LYS A 198 -19.19 43.74 -15.46
CA LYS A 198 -19.71 45.07 -15.08
C LYS A 198 -19.11 46.18 -15.93
N LYS A 199 -17.80 46.15 -16.20
CA LYS A 199 -17.14 47.13 -17.09
C LYS A 199 -17.67 47.06 -18.52
N VAL A 200 -17.91 45.86 -19.05
CA VAL A 200 -18.50 45.68 -20.38
C VAL A 200 -19.96 46.16 -20.42
N GLU A 201 -20.73 45.94 -19.36
CA GLU A 201 -22.11 46.41 -19.25
C GLU A 201 -22.20 47.95 -19.11
N GLU A 202 -21.27 48.57 -18.37
CA GLU A 202 -21.13 50.03 -18.27
C GLU A 202 -20.74 50.66 -19.61
N GLN A 203 -19.81 50.06 -20.34
CA GLN A 203 -19.44 50.53 -21.68
C GLN A 203 -20.62 50.44 -22.65
N LYS A 204 -21.40 49.36 -22.61
CA LYS A 204 -22.62 49.23 -23.44
C LYS A 204 -23.66 50.29 -23.08
N LYS A 205 -23.90 50.56 -21.79
CA LYS A 205 -24.83 51.62 -21.36
C LYS A 205 -24.38 53.02 -21.80
N ALA A 206 -23.08 53.30 -21.77
CA ALA A 206 -22.52 54.56 -22.23
C ALA A 206 -22.62 54.74 -23.76
N GLU A 207 -22.45 53.67 -24.53
CA GLU A 207 -22.67 53.69 -25.99
C GLU A 207 -24.14 53.90 -26.36
N GLU A 208 -25.06 53.28 -25.61
CA GLU A 208 -26.51 53.43 -25.84
C GLU A 208 -26.99 54.85 -25.55
N GLN A 209 -26.47 55.48 -24.48
CA GLN A 209 -26.78 56.88 -24.17
C GLN A 209 -26.27 57.84 -25.25
N LYS A 210 -25.07 57.61 -25.83
CA LYS A 210 -24.56 58.41 -26.95
C LYS A 210 -25.44 58.29 -28.19
N LYS A 211 -25.94 57.09 -28.52
CA LYS A 211 -26.86 56.90 -29.65
C LYS A 211 -28.21 57.62 -29.44
N VAL A 212 -28.73 57.64 -28.22
CA VAL A 212 -29.98 58.36 -27.90
C VAL A 212 -29.80 59.88 -27.94
N GLU A 213 -28.65 60.40 -27.51
CA GLU A 213 -28.32 61.83 -27.65
C GLU A 213 -28.15 62.24 -29.12
N GLU A 214 -27.55 61.39 -29.93
CA GLU A 214 -27.37 61.64 -31.37
C GLU A 214 -28.72 61.64 -32.11
N GLN A 215 -29.64 60.73 -31.75
CA GLN A 215 -31.00 60.73 -32.28
C GLN A 215 -31.81 61.96 -31.87
N LYS A 216 -31.67 62.43 -30.62
CA LYS A 216 -32.33 63.68 -30.16
C LYS A 216 -31.84 64.92 -30.91
N LYS A 217 -30.53 65.02 -31.20
CA LYS A 217 -29.99 66.13 -32.00
C LYS A 217 -30.53 66.15 -33.43
N VAL A 218 -30.74 64.98 -34.03
CA VAL A 218 -31.33 64.87 -35.39
C VAL A 218 -32.82 65.23 -35.38
N GLU A 219 -33.55 64.89 -34.32
CA GLU A 219 -34.97 65.24 -34.19
C GLU A 219 -35.18 66.76 -33.93
N GLU A 220 -34.29 67.40 -33.18
CA GLU A 220 -34.32 68.84 -32.93
C GLU A 220 -34.01 69.65 -34.21
N GLN A 221 -33.09 69.18 -35.05
CA GLN A 221 -32.85 69.77 -36.37
C GLN A 221 -34.06 69.65 -37.31
N LYS A 222 -34.80 68.53 -37.27
CA LYS A 222 -36.02 68.36 -38.08
C LYS A 222 -37.16 69.29 -37.65
N LYS A 223 -37.34 69.51 -36.35
CA LYS A 223 -38.35 70.46 -35.83
C LYS A 223 -38.04 71.91 -36.20
N ALA A 224 -36.76 72.29 -36.25
CA ALA A 224 -36.34 73.62 -36.69
C ALA A 224 -36.57 73.85 -38.20
N GLU A 225 -36.47 72.80 -39.03
CA GLU A 225 -36.82 72.88 -40.47
C GLU A 225 -38.33 72.96 -40.72
N GLU A 226 -39.15 72.28 -39.91
CA GLU A 226 -40.61 72.35 -40.04
C GLU A 226 -41.17 73.73 -39.67
N GLN A 227 -40.59 74.41 -38.68
CA GLN A 227 -40.99 75.77 -38.33
C GLN A 227 -40.66 76.79 -39.44
N LYS A 228 -39.56 76.61 -40.18
CA LYS A 228 -39.22 77.47 -41.32
C LYS A 228 -40.19 77.31 -42.49
N LYS A 229 -40.72 76.10 -42.73
CA LYS A 229 -41.72 75.87 -43.81
C LYS A 229 -43.08 76.49 -43.52
N VAL A 230 -43.47 76.60 -42.25
CA VAL A 230 -44.75 77.23 -41.86
C VAL A 230 -44.69 78.76 -41.96
N GLU A 231 -43.52 79.38 -41.74
CA GLU A 231 -43.33 80.82 -41.97
C GLU A 231 -43.32 81.19 -43.46
N GLU A 232 -42.85 80.30 -44.34
CA GLU A 232 -42.87 80.54 -45.79
C GLU A 232 -44.28 80.45 -46.40
N GLN A 233 -45.17 79.63 -45.83
CA GLN A 233 -46.57 79.58 -46.26
C GLN A 233 -47.40 80.79 -45.79
N LYS A 234 -47.08 81.40 -44.64
CA LYS A 234 -47.78 82.61 -44.18
C LYS A 234 -47.44 83.87 -44.98
N LYS A 235 -46.30 83.92 -45.69
CA LYS A 235 -45.98 85.04 -46.60
C LYS A 235 -46.63 84.91 -47.98
N ALA A 236 -47.18 83.75 -48.33
CA ALA A 236 -47.85 83.54 -49.62
C ALA A 236 -49.35 83.90 -49.59
N GLU A 237 -49.94 84.13 -48.41
CA GLU A 237 -51.37 84.47 -48.28
C GLU A 237 -51.65 85.99 -48.19
N GLU A 238 -50.61 86.83 -48.07
CA GLU A 238 -50.74 88.31 -48.10
C GLU A 238 -50.61 88.93 -49.52
N GLN A 239 -50.57 88.11 -50.57
CA GLN A 239 -50.49 88.58 -51.97
C GLN A 239 -51.64 88.08 -52.87
N LYS A 240 -52.82 87.79 -52.34
CA LYS A 240 -54.02 87.54 -53.16
C LYS A 240 -55.21 88.38 -52.74
#